data_AF-A0A3G3GT28-F1
#
_entry.id   AF-A0A3G3GT28-F1
#
_cell.length_a   1.000
_cell.length_b   1.000
_cell.length_c   1.000
_cell.angle_alpha   90.00
_cell.angle_beta   90.00
_cell.angle_gamma   90.00
#
_symmetry.space_group_name_H-M   'P 1'
#
loop_
_entity.id
_entity.type
_entity.pdbx_description
1 polymer ?
#
loop_
_entity_poly.entity_id
_entity_poly.type
_entity_poly.pdbx_seq_one_letter_code
_entity_poly.pdbx_strand_id
1 'polypeptide(L)'
;MIYHIVPSTYWATFEDKPAYFSETFEAETFIHCSLQEQVAGVLERYYVGVTGLVLLHIDESKLTSTLLYEPAPHNGELFPHIYGGINREAVVEVTPLS
;
A
#
# COMPACT_ATOMS: atom_id res chain seq x y z
N MET A 1 -5.86 6.90 8.09
CA MET A 1 -4.59 6.95 7.33
C MET A 1 -4.07 5.53 7.26
N ILE A 2 -3.82 5.03 6.05
CA ILE A 2 -3.27 3.69 5.79
C ILE A 2 -2.00 3.81 4.97
N TYR A 3 -1.24 2.73 4.92
CA TYR A 3 0.10 2.73 4.37
C TYR A 3 0.28 1.62 3.36
N HIS A 4 0.97 1.91 2.26
CA HIS A 4 1.36 0.92 1.27
C HIS A 4 2.87 0.95 1.09
N ILE A 5 3.52 -0.22 1.16
CA ILE A 5 4.95 -0.37 0.91
C ILE A 5 5.13 -0.78 -0.55
N VAL A 6 6.04 -0.11 -1.25
CA VAL A 6 6.33 -0.38 -2.66
C VAL A 6 7.80 -0.08 -2.97
N PRO A 7 8.44 -0.79 -3.91
CA PRO A 7 9.73 -0.36 -4.45
C PRO A 7 9.65 1.06 -5.03
N SER A 8 10.61 1.91 -4.67
CA SER A 8 10.73 3.29 -5.19
C SER A 8 10.76 3.35 -6.72
N THR A 9 11.40 2.38 -7.35
CA THR A 9 11.47 2.23 -8.81
C THR A 9 10.11 1.92 -9.42
N TYR A 10 9.30 1.09 -8.77
CA TYR A 10 7.95 0.77 -9.24
C TYR A 10 7.00 1.95 -9.02
N TRP A 11 7.08 2.60 -7.85
CA TRP A 11 6.37 3.84 -7.58
C TRP A 11 6.64 4.92 -8.63
N ALA A 12 7.89 5.08 -9.08
CA ALA A 12 8.23 6.05 -10.12
C ALA A 12 7.47 5.84 -11.45
N THR A 13 6.99 4.62 -11.74
CA THR A 13 6.20 4.34 -12.96
C THR A 13 4.78 4.91 -12.92
N PHE A 14 4.36 5.47 -11.78
CA PHE A 14 3.05 6.09 -11.57
C PHE A 14 3.03 7.59 -11.89
N GLU A 15 4.18 8.24 -12.15
CA GLU A 15 4.28 9.71 -12.25
C GLU A 15 3.22 10.36 -13.17
N ASP A 16 2.95 9.77 -14.34
CA ASP A 16 2.00 10.30 -15.33
C ASP A 16 0.66 9.53 -15.40
N LYS A 17 0.39 8.65 -14.43
CA LYS A 17 -0.81 7.82 -14.43
C LYS A 17 -1.92 8.42 -13.54
N PRO A 18 -3.19 8.18 -13.88
CA PRO A 18 -4.33 8.70 -13.11
C PRO A 18 -4.54 7.94 -11.78
N ALA A 19 -4.18 6.66 -11.73
CA ALA A 19 -4.22 5.86 -10.51
C ALA A 19 -3.07 4.84 -10.44
N TYR A 20 -2.60 4.57 -9.23
CA TYR A 20 -1.56 3.60 -8.93
C TYR A 20 -2.19 2.21 -8.71
N PHE A 21 -1.56 1.17 -9.25
CA PHE A 21 -1.91 -0.23 -9.01
C PHE A 21 -0.64 -1.00 -8.61
N SER A 22 -0.74 -1.85 -7.60
CA SER A 22 0.37 -2.72 -7.19
C SER A 22 0.72 -3.73 -8.28
N GLU A 23 1.94 -4.25 -8.24
CA GLU A 23 2.42 -5.30 -9.17
C GLU A 23 1.54 -6.56 -9.14
N THR A 24 0.89 -6.83 -8.00
CA THR A 24 0.04 -8.01 -7.78
C THR A 24 -1.42 -7.79 -8.14
N PHE A 25 -1.83 -6.57 -8.48
CA PHE A 25 -3.25 -6.21 -8.59
C PHE A 25 -4.01 -7.05 -9.61
N GLU A 26 -3.41 -7.39 -10.75
CA GLU A 26 -4.07 -8.21 -11.78
C GLU A 26 -4.42 -9.62 -11.27
N ALA A 27 -3.65 -10.15 -10.33
CA ALA A 27 -3.87 -11.49 -9.76
C ALA A 27 -4.70 -11.44 -8.48
N GLU A 28 -4.44 -10.48 -7.60
CA GLU A 28 -5.05 -10.38 -6.27
C GLU A 28 -6.34 -9.57 -6.27
N THR A 29 -6.55 -8.69 -7.24
CA THR A 29 -7.71 -7.79 -7.41
C THR A 29 -7.87 -6.70 -6.34
N PHE A 30 -6.90 -6.57 -5.43
CA PHE A 30 -6.81 -5.51 -4.44
C PHE A 30 -5.35 -5.14 -4.14
N ILE A 31 -5.15 -3.97 -3.52
CA ILE A 31 -3.84 -3.49 -3.07
C ILE A 31 -3.76 -3.66 -1.56
N HIS A 32 -2.75 -4.41 -1.11
CA HIS A 32 -2.43 -4.57 0.31
C HIS A 32 -1.98 -3.24 0.93
N CYS A 33 -2.66 -2.80 1.97
CA CYS A 33 -2.24 -1.69 2.81
C CYS A 33 -2.05 -2.17 4.25
N SER A 34 -1.57 -1.30 5.13
CA SER A 34 -1.33 -1.55 6.54
C SER A 34 -1.78 -0.35 7.38
N LEU A 35 -2.15 -0.59 8.62
CA LEU A 35 -2.18 0.43 9.67
C LEU A 35 -0.75 0.79 10.10
N GLN A 36 -0.56 1.90 10.79
CA GLN A 36 0.77 2.40 11.20
C GLN A 36 1.53 1.35 12.02
N GLU A 37 0.85 0.76 13.00
CA GLU A 37 1.36 -0.26 13.91
C GLU A 37 1.71 -1.58 13.20
N GLN A 38 1.15 -1.81 12.01
CA GLN A 38 1.38 -3.03 11.22
C GLN A 38 2.60 -2.92 10.30
N VAL A 39 3.01 -1.71 9.91
CA VAL A 39 4.09 -1.48 8.93
C VAL A 39 5.38 -2.20 9.29
N ALA A 40 5.83 -2.10 10.55
CA ALA A 40 7.07 -2.73 11.00
C ALA A 40 7.02 -4.27 10.85
N GLY A 41 5.91 -4.89 11.26
CA GLY A 41 5.73 -6.34 11.14
C GLY A 41 5.51 -6.82 9.71
N VAL A 42 5.02 -5.97 8.80
CA VAL A 42 4.96 -6.27 7.36
C VAL A 42 6.35 -6.20 6.73
N LEU A 43 7.16 -5.20 7.07
CA LEU A 43 8.55 -5.09 6.61
C LEU A 43 9.38 -6.31 7.04
N GLU A 44 9.27 -6.71 8.31
CA GLU A 44 9.97 -7.88 8.84
C GLU A 44 9.53 -9.20 8.21
N ARG A 45 8.26 -9.34 7.79
CA ARG A 45 7.76 -10.60 7.23
C ARG A 45 8.02 -10.74 5.73
N TYR A 46 7.91 -9.65 4.97
CA TYR A 46 7.83 -9.71 3.51
C TYR A 46 8.95 -8.96 2.78
N TYR A 47 9.65 -8.05 3.46
CA TYR A 47 10.61 -7.15 2.83
C TYR A 47 12.03 -7.28 3.41
N VAL A 48 12.34 -8.40 4.08
CA VAL A 48 13.68 -8.67 4.62
C VAL A 48 14.74 -8.63 3.51
N GLY A 49 15.74 -7.77 3.67
CA GLY A 49 16.83 -7.60 2.72
C GLY A 49 16.46 -6.86 1.44
N VAL A 50 15.22 -6.35 1.32
CA VAL A 50 14.79 -5.51 0.21
C VAL A 50 15.11 -4.06 0.54
N THR A 51 15.81 -3.39 -0.37
CA THR A 51 16.19 -1.97 -0.22
C THR A 51 15.48 -1.10 -1.24
N GLY A 52 15.54 0.22 -1.05
CA GLY A 52 14.92 1.16 -1.98
C GLY A 52 13.39 1.11 -1.95
N LEU A 53 12.81 0.86 -0.77
CA LEU A 53 11.37 0.90 -0.54
C LEU A 53 10.91 2.31 -0.19
N VAL A 54 9.66 2.60 -0.50
CA VAL A 54 8.96 3.79 -0.01
C VAL A 54 7.66 3.37 0.68
N LEU A 55 7.26 4.16 1.66
CA LEU A 55 5.98 4.09 2.33
C LEU A 55 5.07 5.18 1.75
N LEU A 56 3.99 4.79 1.09
CA LEU A 56 2.93 5.70 0.67
C LEU A 56 1.98 5.92 1.83
N HIS A 57 1.74 7.18 2.19
CA HIS A 57 0.78 7.57 3.21
C HIS A 57 -0.53 7.93 2.54
N ILE A 58 -1.59 7.16 2.79
CA ILE A 58 -2.85 7.23 2.05
C ILE A 58 -3.98 7.73 2.95
N ASP A 59 -4.52 8.90 2.59
CA ASP A 59 -5.69 9.53 3.21
C ASP A 59 -6.97 8.92 2.64
N GLU A 60 -7.63 8.10 3.46
CA GLU A 60 -8.83 7.36 3.09
C GLU A 60 -10.00 8.28 2.73
N SER A 61 -10.03 9.51 3.27
CA SER A 61 -11.10 10.48 2.98
C SER A 61 -11.04 11.03 1.55
N LYS A 62 -9.89 10.89 0.87
CA LYS A 62 -9.64 11.30 -0.51
C LYS A 62 -9.59 10.12 -1.48
N LEU A 63 -9.67 8.90 -0.96
CA LEU A 63 -9.62 7.69 -1.75
C LEU A 63 -10.95 7.51 -2.50
N THR A 64 -10.84 7.27 -3.80
CA THR A 64 -12.00 7.05 -4.68
C THR A 64 -12.37 5.57 -4.83
N SER A 65 -11.42 4.68 -4.59
CA SER A 65 -11.62 3.22 -4.65
C SER A 65 -12.22 2.67 -3.36
N THR A 66 -12.84 1.49 -3.45
CA THR A 66 -13.41 0.81 -2.28
C THR A 66 -12.29 0.35 -1.34
N LEU A 67 -12.43 0.67 -0.05
CA LEU A 67 -11.54 0.22 1.02
C LEU A 67 -12.30 -0.74 1.95
N LEU A 68 -11.75 -1.94 2.15
CA LEU A 68 -12.26 -2.92 3.10
C LEU A 68 -11.17 -3.29 4.11
N TYR A 69 -11.59 -3.64 5.33
CA TYR A 69 -10.70 -4.18 6.35
C TYR A 69 -11.00 -5.66 6.49
N GLU A 70 -10.02 -6.50 6.17
CA GLU A 70 -10.22 -7.94 6.08
C GLU A 70 -9.21 -8.68 6.96
N PRO A 71 -9.62 -9.79 7.61
CA PRO A 71 -8.75 -10.52 8.52
C PRO A 71 -7.63 -11.24 7.76
N ALA A 72 -6.40 -11.07 8.23
CA ALA A 72 -5.27 -11.86 7.76
C ALA A 72 -5.48 -13.35 8.12
N PRO A 73 -5.14 -14.29 7.21
CA PRO A 73 -5.48 -15.71 7.36
C PRO A 73 -4.94 -16.38 8.64
N HIS A 74 -3.84 -15.87 9.18
CA HIS A 74 -3.07 -16.55 10.23
C HIS A 74 -3.41 -16.09 11.65
N ASN A 75 -3.84 -14.84 11.82
CA ASN A 75 -4.03 -14.24 13.15
C ASN A 75 -5.35 -13.48 13.30
N GLY A 76 -6.15 -13.36 12.24
CA GLY A 76 -7.43 -12.63 12.27
C GLY A 76 -7.28 -11.11 12.39
N GLU A 77 -6.06 -10.60 12.34
CA GLU A 77 -5.78 -9.16 12.38
C GLU A 77 -6.30 -8.49 11.11
N LEU A 78 -6.98 -7.35 11.24
CA LEU A 78 -7.57 -6.67 10.09
C LEU A 78 -6.52 -5.85 9.34
N PHE A 79 -6.41 -6.09 8.03
CA PHE A 79 -5.60 -5.31 7.11
C PHE A 79 -6.48 -4.54 6.13
N PRO A 80 -6.15 -3.27 5.82
CA PRO A 80 -6.84 -2.51 4.80
C PRO A 80 -6.49 -3.01 3.40
N HIS A 81 -7.50 -3.27 2.59
CA HIS A 81 -7.38 -3.66 1.18
C HIS A 81 -8.14 -2.67 0.30
N ILE A 82 -7.45 -2.11 -0.70
CA ILE A 82 -8.04 -1.19 -1.67
C ILE A 82 -8.42 -1.96 -2.94
N TYR A 83 -9.70 -2.03 -3.25
CA TYR A 83 -10.26 -2.68 -4.44
C TYR A 83 -10.39 -1.66 -5.57
N GLY A 84 -9.27 -1.40 -6.23
CA GLY A 84 -9.14 -0.42 -7.31
C GLY A 84 -7.81 0.31 -7.26
N GLY A 85 -7.66 1.32 -8.12
CA GLY A 85 -6.45 2.13 -8.16
C GLY A 85 -6.42 3.17 -7.04
N ILE A 86 -5.23 3.52 -6.58
CA ILE A 86 -5.04 4.63 -5.62
C ILE A 86 -4.91 5.92 -6.44
N ASN A 87 -5.89 6.82 -6.34
CA ASN A 87 -5.81 8.13 -6.98
C ASN A 87 -4.76 9.02 -6.28
N ARG A 88 -4.15 9.93 -7.04
CA ARG A 88 -3.00 10.73 -6.60
C ARG A 88 -3.30 11.57 -5.36
N GLU A 89 -4.51 12.11 -5.27
CA GLU A 89 -4.94 12.97 -4.17
C GLU A 89 -5.01 12.22 -2.84
N ALA A 90 -5.18 10.89 -2.89
CA ALA A 90 -5.17 10.05 -1.70
C ALA A 90 -3.75 9.86 -1.15
N VAL A 91 -2.71 9.92 -1.98
CA VAL A 91 -1.31 9.82 -1.51
C VAL A 91 -0.82 11.18 -1.05
N VAL A 92 -0.80 11.39 0.28
CA VAL A 92 -0.48 12.70 0.88
C VAL A 92 0.98 12.88 1.25
N GLU A 93 1.73 11.78 1.37
CA GLU A 93 3.14 11.77 1.70
C GLU A 93 3.79 10.47 1.20
N VAL A 94 5.08 10.54 0.86
CA VAL A 94 5.90 9.40 0.44
C VAL A 94 7.20 9.44 1.22
N THR A 95 7.45 8.43 2.05
CA THR A 95 8.61 8.37 2.94
C THR A 95 9.56 7.26 2.50
N PRO A 96 10.87 7.52 2.28
CA PRO A 96 11.85 6.47 2.05
C PRO A 96 11.96 5.54 3.27
N LEU A 97 12.02 4.23 3.02
CA LEU A 97 12.29 3.21 4.04
C LEU A 97 13.73 2.73 3.89
N SER A 98 14.50 2.84 4.98
CA SER A 98 15.93 2.49 5.06
C SER A 98 16.17 1.10 5.60
#